data_AF-A0A1A9EYI9-F1
#
_entry.id   AF-A0A1A9EYI9-F1
#
_cell.length_a   1.000
_cell.length_b   1.000
_cell.length_c   1.000
_cell.angle_alpha   90.00
_cell.angle_beta   90.00
_cell.angle_gamma   90.00
#
_symmetry.space_group_name_H-M   'P 1'
#
loop_
_entity.id
_entity.type
_entity.pdbx_description
1 polymer ?
#
loop_
_entity_poly.entity_id
_entity_poly.type
_entity_poly.pdbx_seq_one_letter_code
_entity_poly.pdbx_strand_id
1 'polypeptide(L)'
;MREIRDNDPKTPVSYFSLVFRRGERVQEITLSDWIVLTVIEIFFGAEILEQLIITSAYNEGKIEKVGHFLHVSNLVPAGLFTNLLRKRLYQVLYYKYFKQYLFLQPESDFDEAELVQEDGSLLLNRVRFGMRHELLYQTIAFRRAYILVWICVNLVLDLLVLATADIQAAIVSAVSIEAVRRVLKL
;
A
#
# COMPACT_ATOMS: atom_id res chain seq x y z
N MET A 1 10.47 -23.84 -2.02
CA MET A 1 9.74 -22.60 -2.37
C MET A 1 9.86 -22.42 -3.87
N ARG A 2 8.76 -22.34 -4.63
CA ARG A 2 8.83 -22.05 -6.08
C ARG A 2 9.07 -20.55 -6.22
N GLU A 3 10.20 -20.17 -6.79
CA GLU A 3 10.52 -18.78 -7.12
C GLU A 3 9.60 -18.36 -8.29
N ILE A 4 8.49 -17.70 -7.98
CA ILE A 4 7.55 -17.23 -9.00
C ILE A 4 8.13 -15.96 -9.64
N ARG A 5 9.06 -16.14 -10.59
CA ARG A 5 9.63 -15.08 -11.45
C ARG A 5 8.73 -14.74 -12.64
N ASP A 6 7.43 -14.65 -12.39
CA ASP A 6 6.51 -14.20 -13.44
C ASP A 6 6.42 -12.67 -13.36
N ASN A 7 7.07 -11.99 -14.31
CA ASN A 7 7.07 -10.53 -14.46
C ASN A 7 5.77 -10.00 -15.06
N ASP A 8 4.83 -10.89 -15.39
CA ASP A 8 3.60 -10.54 -16.07
C ASP A 8 2.46 -10.27 -15.07
N PRO A 9 1.96 -9.02 -14.98
CA PRO A 9 0.88 -8.66 -14.07
C PRO A 9 -0.46 -9.17 -14.63
N LYS A 10 -0.80 -10.42 -14.28
CA LYS A 10 -2.12 -11.00 -14.59
C LYS A 10 -3.25 -10.11 -14.05
N THR A 11 -4.20 -9.71 -14.90
CA THR A 11 -5.45 -9.05 -14.50
C THR A 11 -6.70 -9.85 -14.87
N PRO A 12 -7.79 -9.85 -14.07
CA PRO A 12 -7.88 -9.60 -12.63
C PRO A 12 -8.63 -10.70 -11.86
N VAL A 13 -8.08 -11.09 -10.71
CA VAL A 13 -8.91 -11.39 -9.54
C VAL A 13 -9.45 -10.05 -9.02
N SER A 14 -10.66 -10.01 -8.44
CA SER A 14 -11.22 -8.80 -7.81
C SER A 14 -10.18 -8.02 -7.00
N TYR A 15 -10.00 -6.73 -7.28
CA TYR A 15 -9.00 -5.86 -6.60
C TYR A 15 -9.17 -5.87 -5.08
N PHE A 16 -10.41 -5.96 -4.60
CA PHE A 16 -10.69 -6.12 -3.18
C PHE A 16 -10.05 -7.40 -2.63
N SER A 17 -10.26 -8.53 -3.32
CA SER A 17 -9.60 -9.79 -2.96
C SER A 17 -8.08 -9.67 -3.02
N LEU A 18 -7.53 -8.96 -4.01
CA LEU A 18 -6.08 -8.76 -4.12
C LEU A 18 -5.49 -7.97 -2.94
N VAL A 19 -6.22 -6.96 -2.44
CA VAL A 19 -5.82 -6.15 -1.27
C VAL A 19 -5.82 -6.97 0.01
N PHE A 20 -6.90 -7.71 0.26
CA PHE A 20 -7.11 -8.40 1.53
C PHE A 20 -6.49 -9.80 1.59
N ARG A 21 -6.45 -10.52 0.46
CA ARG A 21 -5.98 -11.90 0.42
C ARG A 21 -4.47 -11.94 0.23
N ARG A 22 -3.77 -12.62 1.14
CA ARG A 22 -2.34 -12.90 1.01
C ARG A 22 -2.06 -13.81 -0.19
N GLY A 23 -1.21 -13.36 -1.11
CA GLY A 23 -0.79 -14.11 -2.28
C GLY A 23 0.35 -15.08 -1.98
N GLU A 24 0.68 -15.92 -2.96
CA GLU A 24 1.75 -16.92 -2.83
C GLU A 24 3.16 -16.28 -2.79
N ARG A 25 3.32 -15.10 -3.39
CA ARG A 25 4.60 -14.37 -3.46
C ARG A 25 5.06 -13.74 -2.13
N VAL A 26 4.21 -13.76 -1.12
CA VAL A 26 4.44 -13.10 0.18
C VAL A 26 4.20 -14.06 1.35
N GLN A 27 4.48 -15.35 1.14
CA GLN A 27 4.34 -16.35 2.20
C GLN A 27 5.39 -16.23 3.31
N GLU A 28 6.45 -15.44 3.11
CA GLU A 28 7.52 -15.20 4.09
C GLU A 28 7.08 -14.39 5.32
N ILE A 29 5.99 -13.63 5.23
CA ILE A 29 5.45 -12.84 6.34
C ILE A 29 4.33 -13.55 7.08
N THR A 30 4.26 -13.34 8.39
CA THR A 30 3.21 -13.92 9.23
C THR A 30 1.83 -13.36 8.87
N LEU A 31 0.78 -14.10 9.21
CA LEU A 31 -0.60 -13.67 8.95
C LEU A 31 -0.97 -12.41 9.77
N SER A 32 -0.43 -12.29 10.98
CA SER A 32 -0.58 -11.08 11.81
C SER A 32 0.08 -9.87 11.16
N ASP A 33 1.31 -10.02 10.65
CA ASP A 33 1.99 -8.92 9.95
C ASP A 33 1.22 -8.53 8.69
N TRP A 34 0.68 -9.49 7.94
CA TRP A 34 -0.15 -9.20 6.77
C TRP A 34 -1.37 -8.36 7.12
N ILE A 35 -2.07 -8.67 8.20
CA ILE A 35 -3.23 -7.89 8.65
C ILE A 35 -2.80 -6.47 9.02
N VAL A 36 -1.72 -6.31 9.79
CA VAL A 36 -1.19 -4.99 10.18
C VAL A 36 -0.81 -4.18 8.95
N LEU A 37 -0.09 -4.77 7.99
CA LEU A 37 0.29 -4.11 6.74
C LEU A 37 -0.93 -3.73 5.91
N THR A 38 -1.97 -4.57 5.88
CA THR A 38 -3.23 -4.26 5.18
C THR A 38 -3.98 -3.10 5.84
N VAL A 39 -3.99 -3.02 7.17
CA VAL A 39 -4.58 -1.88 7.88
C VAL A 39 -3.82 -0.59 7.52
N ILE A 40 -2.49 -0.61 7.60
CA ILE A 40 -1.65 0.55 7.23
C ILE A 40 -1.88 0.94 5.77
N GLU A 41 -2.00 -0.03 4.86
CA GLU A 41 -2.32 0.20 3.46
C GLU A 41 -3.69 0.88 3.27
N ILE A 42 -4.72 0.55 4.05
CA ILE A 42 -6.04 1.21 3.94
C ILE A 42 -5.96 2.70 4.31
N PHE A 43 -5.10 3.05 5.28
CA PHE A 43 -4.92 4.43 5.71
C PHE A 43 -4.08 5.24 4.71
N PHE A 44 -2.92 4.71 4.30
CA PHE A 44 -1.92 5.46 3.54
C PHE A 44 -1.81 5.06 2.05
N GLY A 45 -2.49 4.00 1.63
CA GLY A 45 -2.37 3.45 0.28
C GLY A 45 -2.80 4.42 -0.81
N ALA A 46 -3.79 5.27 -0.55
CA ALA A 46 -4.19 6.31 -1.50
C ALA A 46 -3.07 7.34 -1.74
N GLU A 47 -2.37 7.75 -0.69
CA GLU A 47 -1.25 8.71 -0.76
C GLU A 47 -0.01 8.07 -1.39
N ILE A 48 0.27 6.80 -1.05
CA ILE A 48 1.33 6.01 -1.69
C ILE A 48 1.07 5.94 -3.19
N LEU A 49 -0.14 5.55 -3.63
CA LEU A 49 -0.48 5.48 -5.05
C LEU A 49 -0.31 6.83 -5.74
N GLU A 50 -0.69 7.92 -5.08
CA GLU A 50 -0.51 9.27 -5.61
C GLU A 50 0.96 9.61 -5.82
N GLN A 51 1.80 9.34 -4.82
CA GLN A 51 3.24 9.53 -4.91
C GLN A 51 3.87 8.66 -6.01
N LEU A 52 3.39 7.42 -6.19
CA LEU A 52 3.84 6.55 -7.28
C LEU A 52 3.45 7.11 -8.66
N ILE A 53 2.22 7.62 -8.81
CA ILE A 53 1.77 8.24 -10.08
C ILE A 53 2.60 9.48 -10.38
N ILE A 54 2.81 10.36 -9.40
CA ILE A 54 3.60 11.59 -9.58
C ILE A 54 5.02 11.25 -9.99
N THR A 55 5.66 10.30 -9.29
CA THR A 55 7.04 9.90 -9.59
C THR A 55 7.15 9.12 -10.90
N SER A 56 6.08 8.45 -11.35
CA SER A 56 6.04 7.81 -12.67
C SER A 56 6.03 8.80 -13.83
N ALA A 57 5.42 9.97 -13.67
CA ALA A 57 5.32 10.98 -14.72
C ALA A 57 6.69 11.59 -15.08
N TYR A 58 7.63 11.60 -14.13
CA TYR A 58 9.01 11.99 -14.38
C TYR A 58 9.79 10.76 -14.88
N ASN A 59 9.92 10.57 -16.18
CA ASN A 59 10.82 9.54 -16.72
C ASN A 59 11.99 10.22 -17.42
N GLU A 60 13.21 10.01 -16.92
CA GLU A 60 14.45 10.49 -17.56
C GLU A 60 14.85 9.67 -18.80
N GLY A 61 13.95 8.83 -19.33
CA GLY A 61 14.08 8.21 -20.65
C GLY A 61 15.01 7.00 -20.73
N LYS A 62 15.46 6.45 -19.60
CA LYS A 62 16.35 5.26 -19.60
C LYS A 62 15.61 3.94 -19.82
N ILE A 63 14.35 3.82 -19.37
CA ILE A 63 13.49 2.65 -19.55
C ILE A 63 12.08 3.14 -19.89
N GLU A 64 11.60 2.94 -21.13
CA GLU A 64 10.32 3.49 -21.60
C GLU A 64 9.10 3.04 -20.76
N LYS A 65 9.16 1.85 -20.17
CA LYS A 65 8.03 1.19 -19.50
C LYS A 65 7.99 1.35 -17.98
N VAL A 66 8.96 2.07 -17.39
CA VAL A 66 9.07 2.26 -15.94
C VAL A 66 9.31 3.74 -15.63
N GLY A 67 8.71 4.24 -14.57
CA GLY A 67 8.88 5.60 -14.06
C GLY A 67 10.26 5.84 -13.43
N HIS A 68 10.46 7.02 -12.84
CA HIS A 68 11.73 7.35 -12.19
C HIS A 68 12.12 6.32 -11.12
N PHE A 69 13.36 5.84 -11.16
CA PHE A 69 13.90 5.01 -10.10
C PHE A 69 14.27 5.85 -8.88
N LEU A 70 13.58 5.62 -7.77
CA LEU A 70 13.77 6.35 -6.52
C LEU A 70 14.06 5.40 -5.38
N HIS A 71 14.81 5.88 -4.39
CA HIS A 71 14.92 5.20 -3.12
C HIS A 71 13.54 5.09 -2.46
N VAL A 72 13.28 4.00 -1.75
CA VAL A 72 11.99 3.73 -1.10
C VAL A 72 11.58 4.87 -0.15
N SER A 73 12.54 5.55 0.46
CA SER A 73 12.31 6.74 1.29
C SER A 73 11.60 7.88 0.57
N ASN A 74 11.80 8.01 -0.74
CA ASN A 74 11.24 9.08 -1.58
C ASN A 74 9.91 8.67 -2.24
N LEU A 75 9.59 7.38 -2.19
CA LEU A 75 8.30 6.83 -2.62
C LEU A 75 7.25 6.91 -1.49
N VAL A 76 7.67 7.11 -0.24
CA VAL A 76 6.77 7.37 0.89
C VAL A 76 6.52 8.88 1.00
N PRO A 77 5.26 9.33 1.01
CA PRO A 77 4.93 10.75 1.19
C PRO A 77 5.37 11.25 2.57
N ALA A 78 5.85 12.50 2.63
CA ALA A 78 6.28 13.13 3.87
C ALA A 78 5.07 13.66 4.65
N GLY A 79 4.95 13.28 5.92
CA GLY A 79 3.85 13.65 6.82
C GLY A 79 4.16 13.23 8.26
N LEU A 80 3.42 13.77 9.24
CA LEU A 80 3.67 13.48 10.65
C LEU A 80 3.49 11.99 10.97
N PHE A 81 2.38 11.41 10.53
CA PHE A 81 2.07 10.00 10.76
C PHE A 81 2.85 9.06 9.85
N THR A 82 3.15 9.47 8.61
CA THR A 82 3.99 8.67 7.72
C THR A 82 5.42 8.57 8.21
N ASN A 83 5.94 9.62 8.86
CA ASN A 83 7.23 9.58 9.53
C ASN A 83 7.25 8.60 10.71
N LEU A 84 6.20 8.60 11.53
CA LEU A 84 6.07 7.67 12.66
C LEU A 84 6.01 6.20 12.21
N LEU A 85 5.28 5.94 11.13
CA LEU A 85 5.05 4.58 10.60
C LEU A 85 5.99 4.20 9.45
N ARG A 86 7.04 4.98 9.22
CA ARG A 86 7.94 4.87 8.05
C ARG A 86 8.46 3.45 7.81
N LYS A 87 8.93 2.77 8.87
CA LYS A 87 9.43 1.38 8.77
C LYS A 87 8.35 0.42 8.26
N ARG A 88 7.10 0.60 8.69
CA ARG A 88 5.97 -0.23 8.25
C ARG A 88 5.51 0.15 6.84
N LEU A 89 5.57 1.43 6.47
CA LEU A 89 5.28 1.86 5.10
C LEU A 89 6.28 1.30 4.09
N TYR A 90 7.55 1.18 4.47
CA TYR A 90 8.55 0.48 3.67
C TYR A 90 8.20 -1.00 3.46
N GLN A 91 7.72 -1.68 4.51
CA GLN A 91 7.21 -3.05 4.39
C GLN A 91 5.96 -3.13 3.49
N VAL A 92 5.04 -2.15 3.57
CA VAL A 92 3.89 -2.07 2.66
C VAL A 92 4.38 -1.93 1.20
N LEU A 93 5.30 -1.00 0.92
CA LEU A 93 5.84 -0.83 -0.43
C LEU A 93 6.50 -2.12 -0.95
N TYR A 94 7.29 -2.80 -0.11
CA TYR A 94 7.97 -4.02 -0.53
C TYR A 94 7.03 -5.23 -0.70
N TYR A 95 6.27 -5.58 0.34
CA TYR A 95 5.44 -6.80 0.29
C TYR A 95 4.20 -6.62 -0.57
N LYS A 96 3.51 -5.47 -0.47
CA LYS A 96 2.27 -5.22 -1.22
C LYS A 96 2.58 -4.72 -2.62
N TYR A 97 3.26 -3.59 -2.74
CA TYR A 97 3.40 -2.90 -4.04
C TYR A 97 4.44 -3.55 -4.94
N PHE A 98 5.56 -4.03 -4.41
CA PHE A 98 6.57 -4.75 -5.18
C PHE A 98 6.22 -6.23 -5.37
N LYS A 99 6.13 -7.04 -4.30
CA LYS A 99 5.95 -8.50 -4.44
C LYS A 99 4.54 -8.94 -4.85
N GLN A 100 3.50 -8.45 -4.19
CA GLN A 100 2.12 -8.92 -4.41
C GLN A 100 1.51 -8.28 -5.68
N TYR A 101 1.51 -6.96 -5.78
CA TYR A 101 0.82 -6.21 -6.83
C TYR A 101 1.68 -5.98 -8.08
N LEU A 102 3.00 -6.13 -7.97
CA LEU A 102 3.97 -5.88 -9.05
C LEU A 102 3.96 -4.44 -9.59
N PHE A 103 3.41 -3.46 -8.86
CA PHE A 103 3.44 -2.05 -9.25
C PHE A 103 4.86 -1.51 -9.38
N LEU A 104 5.78 -2.02 -8.57
CA LEU A 104 7.16 -1.57 -8.54
C LEU A 104 8.07 -2.53 -9.30
N GLN A 105 9.11 -1.96 -9.91
CA GLN A 105 10.21 -2.68 -10.53
C GLN A 105 11.53 -2.10 -10.01
N PRO A 106 12.48 -2.94 -9.59
CA PRO A 106 13.79 -2.46 -9.16
C PRO A 106 14.66 -2.06 -10.33
N GLU A 107 15.60 -1.14 -10.09
CA GLU A 107 16.57 -0.68 -11.10
C GLU A 107 17.54 -1.79 -11.51
N SER A 108 17.94 -2.63 -10.56
CA SER A 108 18.84 -3.76 -10.76
C SER A 108 18.36 -4.96 -9.95
N ASP A 109 18.77 -6.15 -10.37
CA ASP A 109 18.61 -7.35 -9.55
C ASP A 109 19.36 -7.17 -8.22
N PHE A 110 18.78 -7.68 -7.14
CA PHE A 110 19.33 -7.63 -5.79
C PHE A 110 19.04 -8.95 -5.07
N ASP A 111 19.87 -9.29 -4.08
CA ASP A 111 19.60 -10.43 -3.21
C ASP A 111 18.62 -10.00 -2.10
N GLU A 112 17.47 -10.66 -2.04
CA GLU A 112 16.46 -10.38 -1.01
C GLU A 112 16.98 -10.67 0.40
N ALA A 113 17.91 -11.62 0.55
CA ALA A 113 18.51 -11.95 1.84
C ALA A 113 19.31 -10.78 2.42
N GLU A 114 19.88 -9.92 1.57
CA GLU A 114 20.61 -8.72 2.02
C GLU A 114 19.69 -7.59 2.48
N LEU A 115 18.40 -7.65 2.16
CA LEU A 115 17.43 -6.63 2.54
C LEU A 115 16.79 -6.89 3.89
N VAL A 116 16.76 -8.13 4.37
CA VAL A 116 16.15 -8.50 5.64
C VAL A 116 17.17 -8.34 6.76
N GLN A 117 16.96 -7.40 7.67
CA GLN A 117 17.79 -7.22 8.86
C GLN A 117 17.43 -8.25 9.94
N GLU A 118 18.33 -8.46 10.89
CA GLU A 118 18.14 -9.39 12.02
C GLU A 118 16.92 -9.04 12.90
N ASP A 119 16.50 -7.77 12.91
CA ASP A 119 15.29 -7.29 13.62
C ASP A 119 13.99 -7.49 12.82
N GLY A 120 14.06 -8.13 11.64
CA GLY A 120 12.94 -8.30 10.71
C GLY A 120 12.56 -7.02 9.97
N SER A 121 13.34 -5.94 10.08
CA SER A 121 13.14 -4.72 9.30
C SER A 121 13.81 -4.79 7.93
N LEU A 122 13.29 -4.03 6.96
CA LEU A 122 13.81 -4.04 5.59
C LEU A 122 14.77 -2.88 5.36
N LEU A 123 15.99 -3.17 4.90
CA LEU A 123 17.02 -2.18 4.55
C LEU A 123 16.92 -1.78 3.07
N LEU A 124 15.86 -1.07 2.70
CA LEU A 124 15.59 -0.70 1.30
C LEU A 124 16.37 0.54 0.82
N ASN A 125 17.36 1.00 1.58
CA ASN A 125 18.13 2.20 1.23
C ASN A 125 19.04 1.98 0.02
N ARG A 126 19.40 0.74 -0.28
CA ARG A 126 20.34 0.37 -1.35
C ARG A 126 19.66 0.06 -2.68
N VAL A 127 18.34 -0.14 -2.68
CA VAL A 127 17.58 -0.50 -3.87
C VAL A 127 16.68 0.66 -4.26
N ARG A 128 16.67 0.96 -5.56
CA ARG A 128 15.77 1.94 -6.15
C ARG A 128 14.66 1.23 -6.89
N PHE A 129 13.46 1.76 -6.77
CA PHE A 129 12.26 1.22 -7.41
C PHE A 129 11.64 2.30 -8.29
N GLY A 130 11.14 1.87 -9.44
CA GLY A 130 10.31 2.68 -10.33
C GLY A 130 8.94 2.03 -10.50
N MET A 131 7.92 2.84 -10.74
CA MET A 131 6.57 2.35 -11.00
C MET A 131 6.44 1.83 -12.44
N ARG A 132 5.82 0.67 -12.64
CA ARG A 132 5.54 0.15 -14.00
C ARG A 132 4.42 0.94 -14.67
N HIS A 133 4.69 1.53 -15.84
CA HIS A 133 3.71 2.31 -16.58
C HIS A 133 2.51 1.48 -17.04
N GLU A 134 2.75 0.21 -17.37
CA GLU A 134 1.71 -0.74 -17.80
C GLU A 134 0.62 -0.95 -16.74
N LEU A 135 0.91 -0.65 -15.47
CA LEU A 135 -0.03 -0.82 -14.35
C LEU A 135 -0.65 0.48 -13.86
N LEU A 136 -0.32 1.63 -14.45
CA LEU A 136 -0.88 2.92 -14.05
C LEU A 136 -2.42 2.92 -14.04
N TYR A 137 -3.06 2.27 -15.01
CA TYR A 137 -4.53 2.21 -15.08
C TYR A 137 -5.16 1.53 -13.86
N GLN A 138 -4.44 0.62 -13.18
CA GLN A 138 -4.95 -0.09 -12.00
C GLN A 138 -4.94 0.77 -10.74
N THR A 139 -4.13 1.83 -10.69
CA THR A 139 -4.08 2.72 -9.51
C THR A 139 -5.45 3.33 -9.19
N ILE A 140 -6.25 3.64 -10.21
CA ILE A 140 -7.62 4.13 -10.05
C ILE A 140 -8.50 3.06 -9.40
N ALA A 141 -8.35 1.80 -9.80
CA ALA A 141 -9.12 0.69 -9.24
C ALA A 141 -8.76 0.46 -7.76
N PHE A 142 -7.48 0.49 -7.40
CA PHE A 142 -7.05 0.41 -6.00
C PHE A 142 -7.53 1.60 -5.16
N ARG A 143 -7.46 2.83 -5.69
CA ARG A 143 -8.00 4.02 -5.03
C ARG A 143 -9.49 3.86 -4.73
N ARG A 144 -10.27 3.34 -5.69
CA ARG A 144 -11.70 3.04 -5.49
C ARG A 144 -11.91 1.94 -4.44
N ALA A 145 -11.06 0.91 -4.41
CA ALA A 145 -11.13 -0.13 -3.38
C ALA A 145 -10.91 0.45 -1.97
N TYR A 146 -9.93 1.35 -1.78
CA TYR A 146 -9.71 2.01 -0.49
C TYR A 146 -10.90 2.89 -0.08
N ILE A 147 -11.48 3.65 -1.03
CA ILE A 147 -12.71 4.42 -0.78
C ILE A 147 -13.86 3.49 -0.36
N LEU A 148 -14.05 2.37 -1.05
CA LEU A 148 -15.09 1.40 -0.74
C LEU A 148 -14.92 0.81 0.67
N VAL A 149 -13.68 0.47 1.06
CA VAL A 149 -13.38 -0.01 2.42
C VAL A 149 -13.83 1.01 3.46
N TRP A 150 -13.53 2.29 3.23
CA TRP A 150 -13.94 3.37 4.13
C TRP A 150 -15.46 3.56 4.20
N ILE A 151 -16.17 3.37 3.09
CA ILE A 151 -17.64 3.35 3.07
C ILE A 151 -18.16 2.17 3.89
N CYS A 152 -17.59 0.98 3.73
CA CYS A 152 -17.98 -0.21 4.50
C CYS A 152 -17.72 -0.02 5.99
N VAL A 153 -16.59 0.57 6.39
CA VAL A 153 -16.27 0.88 7.79
C VAL A 153 -17.31 1.83 8.38
N ASN A 154 -17.67 2.90 7.66
CA ASN A 154 -18.71 3.83 8.11
C ASN A 154 -20.06 3.11 8.26
N LEU A 155 -20.48 2.32 7.27
CA LEU A 155 -21.73 1.57 7.32
C LEU A 155 -21.79 0.61 8.51
N VAL A 156 -20.70 -0.11 8.79
CA VAL A 156 -20.64 -1.01 9.96
C VAL A 156 -20.77 -0.23 11.27
N LEU A 157 -20.11 0.92 11.37
CA LEU A 157 -20.19 1.75 12.58
C LEU A 157 -21.58 2.35 12.76
N ASP A 158 -22.22 2.79 11.68
CA ASP A 158 -23.61 3.27 11.71
C ASP A 158 -24.57 2.17 12.18
N LEU A 159 -24.42 0.93 11.69
CA LEU A 159 -25.22 -0.21 12.13
C LEU A 159 -25.00 -0.57 13.60
N LEU A 160 -23.76 -0.48 14.09
CA LEU A 160 -23.43 -0.73 15.49
C LEU A 160 -24.06 0.32 16.41
N VAL A 161 -24.07 1.58 16.00
CA VAL A 161 -24.71 2.65 16.78
C VAL A 161 -26.23 2.61 16.66
N LEU A 162 -26.78 2.19 15.51
CA LEU A 162 -28.21 1.96 15.39
C LEU A 162 -28.70 0.93 16.42
N ALA A 163 -27.88 -0.09 16.71
CA ALA A 163 -28.19 -1.08 17.74
C ALA A 163 -28.22 -0.50 19.16
N THR A 164 -27.56 0.65 19.41
CA THR A 164 -27.62 1.36 20.71
C THR A 164 -28.76 2.38 20.79
N ALA A 165 -29.46 2.66 19.67
CA ALA A 165 -30.56 3.63 19.55
C ALA A 165 -30.23 5.06 20.04
N ASP A 166 -28.94 5.39 20.13
CA ASP A 166 -28.46 6.68 20.61
C ASP A 166 -27.96 7.53 19.44
N ILE A 167 -28.76 8.55 19.09
CA ILE A 167 -28.46 9.48 18.00
C ILE A 167 -27.19 10.30 18.31
N GLN A 168 -26.92 10.62 19.59
CA GLN A 168 -25.73 11.38 19.96
C GLN A 168 -24.48 10.54 19.72
N ALA A 169 -24.52 9.26 20.10
CA ALA A 169 -23.44 8.33 19.81
C ALA A 169 -23.16 8.20 18.30
N ALA A 170 -24.20 8.31 17.45
CA ALA A 170 -24.06 8.16 15.99
C ALA A 170 -23.35 9.37 15.37
N ILE A 171 -23.72 10.56 15.83
CA ILE A 171 -23.09 11.79 15.38
C ILE A 171 -21.62 11.82 15.84
N VAL A 172 -21.35 11.45 17.10
CA VAL A 172 -19.98 11.44 17.65
C VAL A 172 -19.10 10.42 16.92
N SER A 173 -19.61 9.22 16.61
CA SER A 173 -18.84 8.22 15.88
C SER A 173 -18.50 8.69 14.46
N ALA A 174 -19.49 9.20 13.71
CA ALA A 174 -19.30 9.70 12.36
C ALA A 174 -18.28 10.85 12.29
N VAL A 175 -18.41 11.83 13.19
CA VAL A 175 -17.46 12.96 13.30
C VAL A 175 -16.07 12.46 13.66
N SER A 176 -15.95 11.53 14.61
CA SER A 176 -14.64 11.02 15.05
C SER A 176 -13.91 10.28 13.93
N ILE A 177 -14.60 9.45 13.15
CA ILE A 177 -13.99 8.70 12.04
C ILE A 177 -13.51 9.65 10.95
N GLU A 178 -14.34 10.63 10.57
CA GLU A 178 -13.95 11.60 9.54
C GLU A 178 -12.82 12.51 10.05
N ALA A 179 -12.82 12.89 11.33
CA ALA A 179 -11.71 13.62 11.94
C ALA A 179 -10.41 12.81 11.87
N VAL A 180 -10.43 11.52 12.25
CA VAL A 180 -9.27 10.63 12.12
C VAL A 180 -8.81 10.53 10.66
N ARG A 181 -9.75 10.32 9.73
CA ARG A 181 -9.45 10.24 8.29
C ARG A 181 -8.80 11.50 7.76
N ARG A 182 -9.20 12.68 8.24
CA ARG A 182 -8.63 13.96 7.83
C ARG A 182 -7.29 14.23 8.50
N VAL A 183 -7.18 13.98 9.80
CA VAL A 183 -5.95 14.22 10.57
C VAL A 183 -4.81 13.33 10.08
N LEU A 184 -5.09 12.08 9.70
CA LEU A 184 -4.06 11.20 9.15
C LEU A 184 -3.51 11.65 7.79
N LYS A 185 -4.22 12.54 7.09
CA LYS A 185 -3.84 13.12 5.80
C LYS A 185 -3.21 14.52 5.91
N LEU A 186 -3.12 15.08 7.13
CA LEU A 186 -2.46 16.36 7.42
C LEU A 186 -0.99 16.14 7.74
#